data_AF-A0A969GV49-F1
#
_entry.id   AF-A0A969GV49-F1
#
_cell.length_a   1.000
_cell.length_b   1.000
_cell.length_c   1.000
_cell.angle_alpha   90.00
_cell.angle_beta   90.00
_cell.angle_gamma   90.00
#
_symmetry.space_group_name_H-M   'P 1'
#
loop_
_entity.id
_entity.type
_entity.pdbx_description
1 polymer ?
#
loop_
_entity_poly.entity_id
_entity_poly.type
_entity_poly.pdbx_seq_one_letter_code
_entity_poly.pdbx_strand_id
1 'polypeptide(L)'
;MQKQAVSPAFKDETGSRIDSVNPGADSPAGLNGAGLIDLRQSDLNQDGQVDQKVSLTFDTIRSDAAYGNSVGFYAVADENGAILNPGTDELIQPGDAEYASVALKQRLPDVQLQRNTDKLTAQVDGDVLLAPFIVTNGTADTFLSENPNNQRNGNAVNAYFAYGSANRGKATHVKTLGGATLGFEDQGIGSDRDFNDFTFKVEMTAA
;
A
#
# COMPACT_ATOMS: atom_id res chain seq x y z
N MET A 1 -19.97 -15.85 34.29
CA MET A 1 -18.98 -14.77 34.46
C MET A 1 -17.74 -15.13 33.65
N GLN A 2 -17.68 -14.69 32.39
CA GLN A 2 -16.50 -14.88 31.55
C GLN A 2 -15.52 -13.74 31.84
N LYS A 3 -14.26 -14.10 32.14
CA LYS A 3 -13.17 -13.14 32.23
C LYS A 3 -12.73 -12.81 30.79
N GLN A 4 -12.85 -11.53 30.42
CA GLN A 4 -12.22 -10.98 29.22
C GLN A 4 -10.70 -11.16 29.32
N ALA A 5 -10.11 -11.75 28.28
CA ALA A 5 -8.67 -11.69 28.07
C ALA A 5 -8.35 -10.35 27.41
N VAL A 6 -7.55 -9.54 28.08
CA VAL A 6 -7.02 -8.29 27.54
C VAL A 6 -5.69 -8.63 26.86
N SER A 7 -5.58 -8.37 25.56
CA SER A 7 -4.33 -8.54 24.80
C SER A 7 -3.24 -7.63 25.38
N PRO A 8 -1.97 -8.09 25.49
CA PRO A 8 -0.91 -7.27 26.06
C PRO A 8 -0.48 -6.19 25.07
N ALA A 9 -0.58 -4.93 25.50
CA ALA A 9 0.02 -3.79 24.82
C ALA A 9 1.54 -3.95 24.77
N PHE A 10 2.15 -3.85 23.59
CA PHE A 10 3.60 -3.75 23.44
C PHE A 10 4.08 -2.45 24.09
N LYS A 11 5.05 -2.55 25.01
CA LYS A 11 5.77 -1.42 25.63
C LYS A 11 7.22 -1.49 25.18
N ASP A 12 7.85 -0.35 24.94
CA ASP A 12 9.30 -0.28 24.73
C ASP A 12 10.07 -0.37 26.06
N GLU A 13 11.40 -0.48 25.96
CA GLU A 13 12.33 -0.68 27.08
C GLU A 13 12.41 0.51 28.06
N THR A 14 11.70 1.61 27.82
CA THR A 14 11.66 2.77 28.73
C THR A 14 10.37 2.85 29.56
N GLY A 15 9.39 1.98 29.30
CA GLY A 15 8.14 1.94 30.06
C GLY A 15 7.24 3.16 29.87
N SER A 16 7.58 4.07 28.94
CA SER A 16 6.69 5.15 28.51
C SER A 16 5.61 4.59 27.58
N ARG A 17 4.37 5.08 27.71
CA ARG A 17 3.39 4.88 26.64
C ARG A 17 3.97 5.56 25.40
N ILE A 18 4.16 4.80 24.33
CA ILE A 18 4.28 5.42 23.02
C ILE A 18 2.89 5.98 22.78
N ASP A 19 2.74 7.28 23.02
CA ASP A 19 1.64 8.03 22.42
C ASP A 19 1.90 7.90 20.92
N SER A 20 1.35 6.85 20.32
CA SER A 20 1.16 6.76 18.89
C SER A 20 0.55 8.09 18.52
N VAL A 21 1.27 8.88 17.73
CA VAL A 21 0.77 10.13 17.19
C VAL A 21 -0.57 9.78 16.59
N ASN A 22 -1.65 10.13 17.28
CA ASN A 22 -2.97 10.14 16.68
C ASN A 22 -2.78 11.06 15.48
N PRO A 23 -2.86 10.58 14.23
CA PRO A 23 -2.84 11.46 13.09
C PRO A 23 -4.18 12.18 13.15
N GLY A 24 -4.27 13.18 14.01
CA GLY A 24 -5.47 13.94 14.25
C GLY A 24 -5.88 14.53 12.92
N ALA A 25 -7.08 14.16 12.47
CA ALA A 25 -8.05 14.88 11.63
C ALA A 25 -7.60 15.69 10.38
N ASP A 26 -6.31 15.89 10.11
CA ASP A 26 -5.78 16.88 9.16
C ASP A 26 -5.01 16.23 7.99
N SER A 27 -4.95 14.90 7.93
CA SER A 27 -4.67 14.18 6.69
C SER A 27 -5.96 13.48 6.27
N PRO A 28 -6.79 14.07 5.39
CA PRO A 28 -8.12 13.53 5.03
C PRO A 28 -8.13 12.11 4.43
N ALA A 29 -6.97 11.46 4.30
CA ALA A 29 -6.80 10.11 3.77
C ALA A 29 -5.81 9.21 4.55
N GLY A 30 -5.31 9.63 5.72
CA GLY A 30 -4.41 8.79 6.54
C GLY A 30 -3.10 8.37 5.86
N LEU A 31 -2.69 9.06 4.79
CA LEU A 31 -1.47 8.75 4.03
C LEU A 31 -0.23 9.23 4.78
N ASN A 32 0.74 8.33 5.01
CA ASN A 32 2.08 8.74 5.44
C ASN A 32 2.95 9.16 4.24
N GLY A 33 4.19 9.62 4.48
CA GLY A 33 5.10 10.08 3.41
C GLY A 33 5.46 9.02 2.34
N ALA A 34 5.25 7.74 2.61
CA ALA A 34 5.41 6.62 1.66
C ALA A 34 4.08 6.22 0.98
N GLY A 35 2.99 6.91 1.29
CA GLY A 35 1.66 6.62 0.76
C GLY A 35 0.96 5.43 1.42
N LEU A 36 1.40 5.00 2.60
CA LEU A 36 0.71 3.93 3.34
C LEU A 36 -0.63 4.43 3.85
N ILE A 37 -1.64 3.57 3.81
CA ILE A 37 -2.95 3.80 4.43
C ILE A 37 -2.97 3.01 5.74
N ASP A 38 -2.98 3.72 6.88
CA ASP A 38 -3.00 3.10 8.21
C ASP A 38 -4.43 3.05 8.76
N LEU A 39 -5.01 1.84 8.81
CA LEU A 39 -6.35 1.57 9.31
C LEU A 39 -6.33 0.87 10.67
N ARG A 40 -5.15 0.71 11.31
CA ARG A 40 -5.01 -0.05 12.56
C ARG A 40 -5.80 0.54 13.71
N GLN A 41 -5.99 1.85 13.72
CA GLN A 41 -6.69 2.59 14.77
C GLN A 41 -7.74 3.54 14.19
N SER A 42 -8.31 3.16 13.03
CA SER A 42 -9.32 3.96 12.33
C SER A 42 -10.63 3.94 13.11
N ASP A 43 -11.07 5.09 13.62
CA ASP A 43 -12.40 5.33 14.22
C ASP A 43 -13.02 6.54 13.50
N LEU A 44 -13.50 6.32 12.27
CA LEU A 44 -14.02 7.36 11.38
C LEU A 44 -15.43 7.79 11.78
N ASN A 45 -16.16 6.94 12.49
CA ASN A 45 -17.51 7.22 12.98
C ASN A 45 -17.53 7.92 14.37
N GLN A 46 -16.37 7.97 15.05
CA GLN A 46 -16.14 8.61 16.35
C GLN A 46 -16.92 7.98 17.51
N ASP A 47 -17.17 6.68 17.46
CA ASP A 47 -17.89 5.93 18.52
C ASP A 47 -16.95 5.35 19.60
N GLY A 48 -15.64 5.52 19.45
CA GLY A 48 -14.62 5.04 20.37
C GLY A 48 -14.17 3.60 20.12
N GLN A 49 -14.56 2.99 18.99
CA GLN A 49 -14.14 1.66 18.56
C GLN A 49 -13.42 1.73 17.21
N VAL A 50 -12.50 0.79 16.98
CA VAL A 50 -11.88 0.64 15.66
C VAL A 50 -12.93 0.12 14.68
N ASP A 51 -13.08 0.81 13.55
CA ASP A 51 -13.95 0.41 12.45
C ASP A 51 -13.48 -0.94 11.90
N GLN A 52 -14.35 -1.94 11.87
CA GLN A 52 -14.02 -3.26 11.30
C GLN A 52 -13.94 -3.24 9.78
N LYS A 53 -14.57 -2.24 9.15
CA LYS A 53 -14.59 -2.02 7.71
C LYS A 53 -14.45 -0.54 7.44
N VAL A 54 -13.66 -0.21 6.42
CA VAL A 54 -13.46 1.17 5.95
C VAL A 54 -13.75 1.22 4.46
N SER A 55 -14.45 2.26 4.01
CA SER A 55 -14.63 2.52 2.58
C SER A 55 -13.48 3.37 2.06
N LEU A 56 -12.72 2.85 1.11
CA LEU A 56 -11.71 3.59 0.37
C LEU A 56 -12.27 3.99 -0.98
N THR A 57 -12.21 5.29 -1.29
CA THR A 57 -12.59 5.83 -2.58
C THR A 57 -11.36 6.39 -3.30
N PHE A 58 -11.17 5.95 -4.53
CA PHE A 58 -10.11 6.39 -5.43
C PHE A 58 -10.73 7.18 -6.58
N ASP A 59 -10.27 8.42 -6.77
CA ASP A 59 -10.74 9.29 -7.84
C ASP A 59 -9.61 10.14 -8.43
N THR A 60 -9.96 11.03 -9.36
CA THR A 60 -9.00 11.91 -10.03
C THR A 60 -7.86 11.10 -10.67
N ILE A 61 -8.21 9.93 -11.21
CA ILE A 61 -7.24 8.98 -11.74
C ILE A 61 -6.67 9.53 -13.06
N ARG A 62 -5.35 9.66 -13.13
CA ARG A 62 -4.62 10.16 -14.30
C ARG A 62 -3.35 9.37 -14.53
N SER A 63 -2.87 9.38 -15.75
CA SER A 63 -1.63 8.73 -16.15
C SER A 63 -1.05 9.44 -17.36
N ASP A 64 0.21 9.85 -17.26
CA ASP A 64 0.99 10.41 -18.37
C ASP A 64 1.97 9.37 -18.97
N ALA A 65 2.01 8.18 -18.37
CA ALA A 65 2.80 7.04 -18.83
C ALA A 65 2.40 6.54 -20.23
N ALA A 66 3.42 6.07 -20.97
CA ALA A 66 3.22 5.31 -22.20
C ALA A 66 2.75 3.86 -21.93
N TYR A 67 3.09 3.30 -20.76
CA TYR A 67 2.69 1.95 -20.39
C TYR A 67 1.23 1.86 -19.92
N GLY A 68 0.61 0.72 -20.19
CA GLY A 68 -0.69 0.35 -19.61
C GLY A 68 -0.53 -0.15 -18.18
N ASN A 69 -0.26 0.76 -17.25
CA ASN A 69 0.01 0.42 -15.85
C ASN A 69 -1.27 0.05 -15.08
N SER A 70 -1.10 -0.76 -14.04
CA SER A 70 -2.09 -0.91 -12.98
C SER A 70 -1.49 -0.59 -11.62
N VAL A 71 -2.34 -0.08 -10.73
CA VAL A 71 -1.98 0.26 -9.35
C VAL A 71 -2.94 -0.42 -8.38
N GLY A 72 -2.42 -0.87 -7.25
CA GLY A 72 -3.22 -1.44 -6.18
C GLY A 72 -2.54 -1.31 -4.82
N PHE A 73 -3.08 -2.03 -3.85
CA PHE A 73 -2.58 -2.07 -2.48
C PHE A 73 -2.46 -3.51 -1.97
N TYR A 74 -1.57 -3.74 -1.01
CA TYR A 74 -1.40 -5.01 -0.29
C TYR A 74 -1.20 -4.73 1.20
N ALA A 75 -1.52 -5.69 2.04
CA ALA A 75 -1.30 -5.57 3.48
C ALA A 75 0.17 -5.75 3.84
N VAL A 76 0.65 -4.94 4.77
CA VAL A 76 1.96 -5.06 5.42
C VAL A 76 1.77 -5.18 6.93
N ALA A 77 2.68 -5.90 7.57
CA ALA A 77 2.69 -6.12 9.02
C ALA A 77 3.16 -4.88 9.79
N ASP A 78 4.01 -4.05 9.18
CA ASP A 78 4.58 -2.85 9.79
C ASP A 78 4.90 -1.74 8.78
N GLU A 79 5.28 -0.57 9.29
CA GLU A 79 5.60 0.62 8.50
C GLU A 79 6.88 0.47 7.68
N ASN A 80 7.72 -0.53 7.99
CA ASN A 80 8.92 -0.85 7.22
C ASN A 80 8.60 -1.73 6.01
N GLY A 81 7.38 -2.24 5.91
CA GLY A 81 6.89 -3.02 4.78
C GLY A 81 7.04 -4.51 4.93
N ALA A 82 7.30 -5.03 6.13
CA ALA A 82 7.34 -6.47 6.33
C ALA A 82 6.00 -7.11 5.94
N ILE A 83 6.04 -8.32 5.36
CA ILE A 83 4.83 -9.07 4.99
C ILE A 83 4.86 -10.41 5.69
N LEU A 84 3.78 -10.76 6.40
CA LEU A 84 3.61 -12.12 6.91
C LEU A 84 3.31 -13.06 5.74
N ASN A 85 4.14 -14.09 5.53
CA ASN A 85 3.89 -15.10 4.51
C ASN A 85 2.91 -16.16 5.06
N PRO A 86 1.68 -16.25 4.54
CA PRO A 86 0.67 -17.19 5.06
C PRO A 86 1.03 -18.66 4.82
N GLY A 87 2.02 -18.95 3.97
CA GLY A 87 2.50 -20.31 3.73
C GLY A 87 3.57 -20.79 4.71
N THR A 88 4.25 -19.87 5.40
CA THR A 88 5.40 -20.19 6.28
C THR A 88 5.35 -19.55 7.67
N ASP A 89 4.43 -18.61 7.91
CA ASP A 89 4.36 -17.74 9.10
C ASP A 89 5.63 -16.90 9.33
N GLU A 90 6.48 -16.73 8.30
CA GLU A 90 7.69 -15.91 8.36
C GLU A 90 7.40 -14.48 7.89
N LEU A 91 8.11 -13.51 8.48
CA LEU A 91 8.13 -12.13 7.99
C LEU A 91 9.12 -12.00 6.84
N ILE A 92 8.61 -11.60 5.67
CA ILE A 92 9.39 -11.29 4.48
C ILE A 92 9.63 -9.78 4.44
N GLN A 93 10.89 -9.38 4.32
CA GLN A 93 11.30 -7.97 4.34
C GLN A 93 11.41 -7.41 2.91
N PRO A 94 11.14 -6.11 2.71
CA PRO A 94 11.44 -5.45 1.45
C PRO A 94 12.91 -5.63 1.03
N GLY A 95 13.12 -6.32 -0.08
CA GLY A 95 14.44 -6.65 -0.62
C GLY A 95 14.75 -8.15 -0.62
N ASP A 96 13.95 -8.95 0.09
CA ASP A 96 14.00 -10.41 -0.01
C ASP A 96 13.53 -10.86 -1.40
N ALA A 97 14.08 -11.98 -1.88
CA ALA A 97 13.90 -12.43 -3.25
C ALA A 97 12.44 -12.75 -3.59
N GLU A 98 11.65 -13.22 -2.61
CA GLU A 98 10.23 -13.54 -2.83
C GLU A 98 9.28 -12.37 -2.58
N TYR A 99 9.76 -11.24 -2.03
CA TYR A 99 8.94 -10.13 -1.54
C TYR A 99 7.86 -9.71 -2.54
N ALA A 100 8.24 -9.43 -3.78
CA ALA A 100 7.30 -8.98 -4.81
C ALA A 100 6.19 -9.99 -5.11
N SER A 101 6.55 -11.29 -5.18
CA SER A 101 5.58 -12.35 -5.43
C SER A 101 4.63 -12.56 -4.25
N VAL A 102 5.12 -12.45 -3.01
CA VAL A 102 4.32 -12.60 -1.81
C VAL A 102 3.38 -11.39 -1.65
N ALA A 103 3.89 -10.18 -1.88
CA ALA A 103 3.10 -8.95 -1.85
C ALA A 103 1.92 -8.99 -2.82
N LEU A 104 2.16 -9.30 -4.10
CA LEU A 104 1.10 -9.24 -5.11
C LEU A 104 0.10 -10.41 -5.04
N LYS A 105 0.47 -11.52 -4.39
CA LYS A 105 -0.49 -12.58 -4.02
C LYS A 105 -1.42 -12.16 -2.89
N GLN A 106 -0.98 -11.23 -2.04
CA GLN A 106 -1.74 -10.68 -0.89
C GLN A 106 -2.31 -9.29 -1.18
N ARG A 107 -2.37 -8.88 -2.46
CA ARG A 107 -3.02 -7.64 -2.85
C ARG A 107 -4.51 -7.66 -2.50
N LEU A 108 -5.09 -6.47 -2.37
CA LEU A 108 -6.54 -6.30 -2.34
C LEU A 108 -7.11 -6.58 -3.75
N PRO A 109 -7.88 -7.68 -3.95
CA PRO A 109 -8.32 -8.07 -5.29
C PRO A 109 -9.31 -7.08 -5.91
N ASP A 110 -10.09 -6.39 -5.08
CA ASP A 110 -11.09 -5.41 -5.51
C ASP A 110 -10.50 -4.01 -5.76
N VAL A 111 -9.19 -3.82 -5.51
CA VAL A 111 -8.49 -2.55 -5.71
C VAL A 111 -7.44 -2.71 -6.81
N GLN A 112 -7.88 -2.55 -8.05
CA GLN A 112 -7.02 -2.50 -9.22
C GLN A 112 -7.38 -1.31 -10.10
N LEU A 113 -6.61 -0.24 -9.97
CA LEU A 113 -6.76 1.00 -10.72
C LEU A 113 -5.98 0.92 -12.05
N GLN A 114 -6.57 1.41 -13.12
CA GLN A 114 -5.94 1.58 -14.43
C GLN A 114 -6.27 2.98 -14.97
N ARG A 115 -5.58 3.42 -16.03
CA ARG A 115 -5.75 4.76 -16.65
C ARG A 115 -7.22 5.12 -16.95
N ASN A 116 -8.04 4.13 -17.25
CA ASN A 116 -9.45 4.27 -17.62
C ASN A 116 -10.43 4.02 -16.47
N THR A 117 -9.94 3.76 -15.26
CA THR A 117 -10.77 3.76 -14.06
C THR A 117 -11.20 5.20 -13.79
N ASP A 118 -12.50 5.50 -13.83
CA ASP A 118 -13.02 6.84 -13.54
C ASP A 118 -13.02 7.11 -12.02
N LYS A 119 -13.71 6.24 -11.29
CA LYS A 119 -13.78 6.21 -9.83
C LYS A 119 -13.91 4.76 -9.38
N LEU A 120 -13.24 4.40 -8.28
CA LEU A 120 -13.36 3.10 -7.64
C LEU A 120 -13.66 3.31 -6.16
N THR A 121 -14.64 2.61 -5.61
CA THR A 121 -14.85 2.52 -4.17
C THR A 121 -14.80 1.06 -3.75
N ALA A 122 -14.00 0.75 -2.73
CA ALA A 122 -13.83 -0.59 -2.19
C ALA A 122 -13.99 -0.57 -0.67
N GLN A 123 -14.63 -1.60 -0.11
CA GLN A 123 -14.61 -1.84 1.33
C GLN A 123 -13.41 -2.71 1.68
N VAL A 124 -12.60 -2.26 2.62
CA VAL A 124 -11.44 -2.99 3.12
C VAL A 124 -11.63 -3.31 4.60
N ASP A 125 -10.92 -4.32 5.08
CA ASP A 125 -10.82 -4.57 6.52
C ASP A 125 -10.21 -3.35 7.22
N GLY A 126 -10.71 -3.03 8.41
CA GLY A 126 -9.97 -2.22 9.36
C GLY A 126 -8.89 -3.06 10.05
N ASP A 127 -8.17 -2.46 10.99
CA ASP A 127 -7.05 -3.11 11.70
C ASP A 127 -5.90 -3.57 10.77
N VAL A 128 -5.71 -2.89 9.63
CA VAL A 128 -4.67 -3.22 8.63
C VAL A 128 -3.82 -2.00 8.29
N LEU A 129 -2.60 -2.27 7.82
CA LEU A 129 -1.74 -1.27 7.18
C LEU A 129 -1.56 -1.66 5.71
N LEU A 130 -1.88 -0.75 4.80
CA LEU A 130 -1.86 -1.01 3.36
C LEU A 130 -0.73 -0.23 2.68
N ALA A 131 0.05 -0.93 1.88
CA ALA A 131 1.11 -0.35 1.05
C ALA A 131 0.71 -0.33 -0.43
N PRO A 132 0.94 0.78 -1.16
CA PRO A 132 0.67 0.86 -2.58
C PRO A 132 1.75 0.16 -3.42
N PHE A 133 1.38 -0.27 -4.62
CA PHE A 133 2.29 -0.76 -5.66
C PHE A 133 1.81 -0.36 -7.05
N ILE A 134 2.73 -0.31 -8.01
CA ILE A 134 2.43 -0.21 -9.44
C ILE A 134 3.00 -1.43 -10.16
N VAL A 135 2.22 -2.00 -11.07
CA VAL A 135 2.69 -2.97 -12.06
C VAL A 135 2.70 -2.30 -13.42
N THR A 136 3.86 -2.38 -14.07
CA THR A 136 4.08 -1.73 -15.35
C THR A 136 3.54 -2.58 -16.49
N ASN A 137 2.87 -1.94 -17.45
CA ASN A 137 2.37 -2.58 -18.68
C ASN A 137 1.58 -3.89 -18.44
N GLY A 138 0.79 -3.95 -17.38
CA GLY A 138 0.06 -5.16 -16.99
C GLY A 138 -0.62 -5.05 -15.63
N THR A 139 -1.18 -6.18 -15.19
CA THR A 139 -1.81 -6.34 -13.86
C THR A 139 -0.93 -7.13 -12.91
N ALA A 140 -1.30 -7.16 -11.63
CA ALA A 140 -0.67 -8.06 -10.66
C ALA A 140 -0.72 -9.54 -11.10
N ASP A 141 -1.80 -9.98 -11.77
CA ASP A 141 -1.88 -11.33 -12.31
C ASP A 141 -0.90 -11.53 -13.48
N THR A 142 -0.76 -10.54 -14.37
CA THR A 142 0.27 -10.56 -15.43
C THR A 142 1.66 -10.66 -14.82
N PHE A 143 1.96 -9.87 -13.79
CA PHE A 143 3.25 -9.92 -13.09
C PHE A 143 3.51 -11.30 -12.48
N LEU A 144 2.54 -11.87 -11.76
CA LEU A 144 2.69 -13.16 -11.12
C LEU A 144 2.91 -14.31 -12.12
N SER A 145 2.37 -14.16 -13.35
CA SER A 145 2.56 -15.11 -14.44
C SER A 145 3.90 -14.94 -15.16
N GLU A 146 4.30 -13.71 -15.46
CA GLU A 146 5.39 -13.43 -16.40
C GLU A 146 6.71 -12.99 -15.73
N ASN A 147 6.63 -12.41 -14.54
CA ASN A 147 7.80 -11.88 -13.82
C ASN A 147 7.71 -11.99 -12.29
N PRO A 148 7.35 -13.16 -11.71
CA PRO A 148 7.11 -13.26 -10.27
C PRO A 148 8.32 -12.88 -9.40
N ASN A 149 9.54 -13.00 -9.93
CA ASN A 149 10.78 -12.68 -9.23
C ASN A 149 11.23 -11.21 -9.44
N ASN A 150 10.40 -10.37 -10.06
CA ASN A 150 10.68 -8.97 -10.39
C ASN A 150 12.02 -8.73 -11.10
N GLN A 151 12.43 -9.66 -11.96
CA GLN A 151 13.70 -9.59 -12.67
C GLN A 151 13.57 -8.70 -13.91
N ARG A 152 14.71 -8.17 -14.40
CA ARG A 152 14.70 -7.44 -15.67
C ARG A 152 14.44 -8.45 -16.79
N ASN A 153 13.20 -8.49 -17.27
CA ASN A 153 12.84 -9.21 -18.47
C ASN A 153 12.52 -8.20 -19.58
N GLY A 154 12.69 -8.59 -20.84
CA GLY A 154 12.39 -7.72 -21.99
C GLY A 154 10.89 -7.42 -22.16
N ASN A 155 10.03 -7.91 -21.25
CA ASN A 155 8.58 -7.93 -21.40
C ASN A 155 7.89 -6.67 -20.82
N ALA A 156 8.67 -5.69 -20.34
CA ALA A 156 8.20 -4.44 -19.73
C ALA A 156 7.28 -4.60 -18.50
N VAL A 157 6.98 -5.82 -18.03
CA VAL A 157 6.20 -6.08 -16.81
C VAL A 157 7.13 -6.15 -15.59
N ASN A 158 7.09 -5.13 -14.75
CA ASN A 158 7.82 -5.04 -13.49
C ASN A 158 6.87 -4.55 -12.39
N ALA A 159 7.19 -4.81 -11.13
CA ALA A 159 6.47 -4.24 -10.00
C ALA A 159 7.36 -3.26 -9.24
N TYR A 160 6.80 -2.13 -8.85
CA TYR A 160 7.45 -1.18 -7.94
C TYR A 160 6.56 -0.91 -6.74
N PHE A 161 7.20 -0.75 -5.59
CA PHE A 161 6.59 -0.68 -4.28
C PHE A 161 6.96 0.65 -3.59
N ALA A 162 6.23 1.00 -2.53
CA ALA A 162 6.56 2.14 -1.67
C ALA A 162 7.98 2.06 -1.07
N TYR A 163 8.48 0.84 -0.86
CA TYR A 163 9.76 0.57 -0.20
C TYR A 163 10.91 0.49 -1.20
N GLY A 164 11.86 1.42 -1.10
CA GLY A 164 13.01 1.47 -2.00
C GLY A 164 13.78 0.14 -2.04
N SER A 165 13.99 -0.54 -0.90
CA SER A 165 14.72 -1.81 -0.87
C SER A 165 14.03 -2.95 -1.63
N ALA A 166 12.70 -2.91 -1.81
CA ALA A 166 11.96 -3.85 -2.67
C ALA A 166 12.11 -3.53 -4.17
N ASN A 167 12.59 -2.34 -4.52
CA ASN A 167 12.69 -1.88 -5.90
C ASN A 167 14.10 -2.10 -6.46
N ARG A 168 14.16 -2.53 -7.72
CA ARG A 168 15.44 -2.63 -8.44
C ARG A 168 16.11 -1.25 -8.51
N GLY A 169 17.39 -1.19 -8.13
CA GLY A 169 18.13 0.08 -8.07
C GLY A 169 17.84 0.91 -6.81
N LYS A 170 17.04 0.38 -5.88
CA LYS A 170 16.73 0.97 -4.57
C LYS A 170 16.08 2.35 -4.65
N ALA A 171 15.35 2.61 -5.73
CA ALA A 171 14.72 3.90 -6.01
C ALA A 171 13.33 4.02 -5.37
N THR A 172 12.92 5.24 -5.08
CA THR A 172 11.54 5.57 -4.70
C THR A 172 10.67 5.62 -5.95
N HIS A 173 9.58 4.86 -5.94
CA HIS A 173 8.60 4.81 -7.04
C HIS A 173 7.20 5.29 -6.64
N VAL A 174 6.98 5.58 -5.36
CA VAL A 174 5.70 6.09 -4.84
C VAL A 174 5.98 7.29 -3.97
N LYS A 175 5.17 8.34 -4.11
CA LYS A 175 5.19 9.53 -3.24
C LYS A 175 3.80 10.09 -3.03
N THR A 176 3.61 10.76 -1.90
CA THR A 176 2.48 11.68 -1.72
C THR A 176 2.76 13.00 -2.43
N LEU A 177 1.80 13.48 -3.23
CA LEU A 177 1.89 14.77 -3.93
C LEU A 177 1.13 15.89 -3.18
N GLY A 178 0.63 15.60 -1.98
CA GLY A 178 -0.23 16.49 -1.20
C GLY A 178 -1.71 16.33 -1.55
N GLY A 179 -2.60 16.86 -0.68
CA GLY A 179 -4.04 16.81 -0.89
C GLY A 179 -4.59 15.39 -1.13
N ALA A 180 -4.09 14.42 -0.34
CA ALA A 180 -4.42 13.01 -0.45
C ALA A 180 -4.10 12.34 -1.81
N THR A 181 -3.23 12.94 -2.61
CA THR A 181 -2.83 12.42 -3.92
C THR A 181 -1.59 11.53 -3.79
N LEU A 182 -1.64 10.34 -4.39
CA LEU A 182 -0.47 9.50 -4.63
C LEU A 182 0.00 9.65 -6.07
N GLY A 183 1.32 9.63 -6.25
CA GLY A 183 2.00 9.62 -7.54
C GLY A 183 2.99 8.48 -7.64
N PHE A 184 3.16 7.98 -8.86
CA PHE A 184 3.92 6.76 -9.17
C PHE A 184 4.90 6.98 -10.32
N GLU A 185 5.98 6.20 -10.30
CA GLU A 185 6.96 6.07 -11.38
C GLU A 185 6.96 4.64 -11.93
N ASP A 186 6.86 4.47 -13.24
CA ASP A 186 6.84 3.18 -13.94
C ASP A 186 8.20 2.78 -14.53
N GLN A 187 9.21 3.64 -14.40
CA GLN A 187 10.57 3.35 -14.86
C GLN A 187 11.58 3.34 -13.72
N GLY A 188 12.50 2.39 -13.78
CA GLY A 188 13.61 2.27 -12.82
C GLY A 188 14.73 3.29 -13.09
N ILE A 189 15.93 2.80 -13.42
CA ILE A 189 17.07 3.68 -13.72
C ILE A 189 16.79 4.46 -15.01
N GLY A 190 16.83 5.80 -14.92
CA GLY A 190 16.56 6.69 -16.05
C GLY A 190 15.17 7.33 -16.07
N SER A 191 14.34 7.04 -15.06
CA SER A 191 13.10 7.79 -14.81
C SER A 191 13.38 9.30 -14.65
N ASP A 192 12.47 10.12 -15.12
CA ASP A 192 12.48 11.59 -15.02
C ASP A 192 11.98 12.10 -13.66
N ARG A 193 11.37 11.22 -12.85
CA ARG A 193 11.11 11.40 -11.40
C ARG A 193 10.09 12.49 -11.09
N ASP A 194 9.10 12.67 -11.95
CA ASP A 194 7.99 13.61 -11.75
C ASP A 194 6.75 13.00 -11.05
N PHE A 195 6.72 11.67 -10.92
CA PHE A 195 5.70 10.83 -10.27
C PHE A 195 4.31 10.96 -10.90
N ASN A 196 4.25 11.26 -12.21
CA ASN A 196 2.99 11.45 -12.94
C ASN A 196 2.58 10.24 -13.83
N ASP A 197 3.40 9.19 -13.88
CA ASP A 197 3.10 7.98 -14.66
C ASP A 197 1.77 7.35 -14.26
N PHE A 198 1.41 7.48 -12.98
CA PHE A 198 0.07 7.26 -12.47
C PHE A 198 -0.18 8.16 -11.27
N THR A 199 -1.38 8.76 -11.18
CA THR A 199 -1.81 9.54 -10.01
C THR A 199 -3.27 9.30 -9.71
N PHE A 200 -3.64 9.39 -8.43
CA PHE A 200 -5.02 9.40 -7.97
C PHE A 200 -5.11 10.01 -6.58
N LYS A 201 -6.31 10.44 -6.19
CA LYS A 201 -6.64 10.80 -4.82
C LYS A 201 -7.26 9.63 -4.10
N VAL A 202 -7.02 9.56 -2.80
CA VAL A 202 -7.64 8.60 -1.88
C VAL A 202 -8.51 9.36 -0.89
N GLU A 203 -9.70 8.84 -0.62
CA GLU A 203 -10.58 9.30 0.45
C GLU A 203 -11.03 8.10 1.29
N MET A 204 -11.11 8.29 2.60
CA MET A 204 -11.55 7.25 3.55
C MET A 204 -12.83 7.70 4.23
N THR A 205 -13.81 6.80 4.34
CA THR A 205 -15.02 7.03 5.12
C THR A 205 -15.35 5.78 5.93
N ALA A 206 -16.10 5.95 7.02
CA ALA A 206 -16.75 4.83 7.68
C ALA A 206 -17.58 4.02 6.64
N ALA A 207 -17.59 2.70 6.79
CA ALA A 207 -18.30 1.79 5.89
C ALA A 207 -19.81 1.73 6.13
#